data_AF-A0A954KV50-F1
#
_entry.id   AF-A0A954KV50-F1
#
_cell.length_a   1.000
_cell.length_b   1.000
_cell.length_c   1.000
_cell.angle_alpha   90.00
_cell.angle_beta   90.00
_cell.angle_gamma   90.00
#
_symmetry.space_group_name_H-M   'P 1'
#
loop_
_entity.id
_entity.type
_entity.pdbx_description
1 polymer ?
#
loop_
_entity_poly.entity_id
_entity_poly.type
_entity_poly.pdbx_seq_one_letter_code
_entity_poly.pdbx_strand_id
1 'polypeptide(L)'
;GRLVQKVLPWYLRGFFAAVVIGAILSSFNSVLNSSVTLFSLGVYRDMLHADATDKDVINSGKYFGTIVAVASMLMAPMLIGQESIFGYLQKMNGLYFIPILSVMAVGMFTKRVPAKAAQIGLVLSFLTIILVYFVPPVTKLFSPIHDFHFLGLVFACTVGLMLVIGQISPSPEPYVQKDVNVVDMTPWKPAWYIGIALVAIVLTIYIALADFSVVFGG
;
A
#
# COMPACT_ATOMS: atom_id res chain seq x y z
N GLY A 1 1.05 7.87 -23.20
CA GLY A 1 0.12 7.77 -24.33
C GLY A 1 0.67 8.38 -25.62
N ARG A 2 0.79 9.71 -25.68
CA ARG A 2 1.22 10.43 -26.90
C ARG A 2 2.63 10.10 -27.40
N LEU A 3 3.56 9.76 -26.51
CA LEU A 3 4.94 9.40 -26.90
C LEU A 3 5.00 8.06 -27.63
N VAL A 4 4.31 7.02 -27.15
CA VAL A 4 4.28 5.72 -27.82
C VAL A 4 3.55 5.81 -29.16
N GLN A 5 2.45 6.56 -29.25
CA GLN A 5 1.74 6.79 -30.52
C GLN A 5 2.57 7.52 -31.58
N LYS A 6 3.53 8.35 -31.19
CA LYS A 6 4.44 9.06 -32.10
C LYS A 6 5.65 8.22 -32.53
N VAL A 7 6.03 7.21 -31.74
CA VAL A 7 7.25 6.42 -31.95
C VAL A 7 6.95 5.05 -32.57
N LEU A 8 5.75 4.48 -32.37
CA LEU A 8 5.42 3.16 -32.92
C LEU A 8 4.91 3.20 -34.38
N PRO A 9 5.37 2.27 -35.24
CA PRO A 9 4.81 2.03 -36.57
C PRO A 9 3.31 1.72 -36.52
N TRP A 10 2.58 2.07 -37.59
CA TRP A 10 1.11 2.05 -37.56
C TRP A 10 0.50 0.68 -37.24
N TYR A 11 1.16 -0.41 -37.64
CA TYR A 11 0.76 -1.79 -37.40
C TYR A 11 0.94 -2.25 -35.94
N LEU A 12 1.91 -1.70 -35.19
CA LEU A 12 2.12 -2.05 -33.77
C LEU A 12 1.24 -1.24 -32.82
N ARG A 13 0.62 -0.14 -33.27
CA ARG A 13 -0.23 0.70 -32.42
C ARG A 13 -1.45 -0.06 -31.88
N GLY A 14 -2.09 -0.88 -32.72
CA GLY A 14 -3.22 -1.71 -32.33
C GLY A 14 -2.82 -2.83 -31.36
N PHE A 15 -1.69 -3.49 -31.63
CA PHE A 15 -1.11 -4.49 -30.74
C PHE A 15 -0.77 -3.91 -29.36
N PHE A 16 -0.08 -2.77 -29.33
CA PHE A 16 0.26 -2.10 -28.07
C PHE A 16 -0.99 -1.71 -27.27
N ALA A 17 -2.02 -1.19 -27.93
CA ALA A 17 -3.29 -0.87 -27.28
C ALA A 17 -3.95 -2.12 -26.66
N ALA A 18 -3.98 -3.24 -27.40
CA ALA A 18 -4.51 -4.50 -26.90
C ALA A 18 -3.72 -5.02 -25.69
N VAL A 19 -2.38 -4.95 -25.71
CA VAL A 19 -1.52 -5.36 -24.59
C VAL A 19 -1.78 -4.50 -23.35
N VAL A 20 -1.85 -3.18 -23.50
CA VAL A 20 -2.12 -2.27 -22.36
C VAL A 20 -3.50 -2.54 -21.76
N ILE A 21 -4.54 -2.70 -22.59
CA ILE A 21 -5.89 -3.03 -22.11
C ILE A 21 -5.87 -4.39 -21.40
N GLY A 22 -5.21 -5.40 -21.98
CA GLY A 22 -5.05 -6.72 -21.36
C GLY A 22 -4.35 -6.66 -20.01
N ALA A 23 -3.27 -5.90 -19.89
CA ALA A 23 -2.55 -5.70 -18.64
C ALA A 23 -3.39 -4.99 -17.57
N ILE A 24 -4.16 -3.97 -17.97
CA ILE A 24 -5.10 -3.27 -17.08
C ILE A 24 -6.19 -4.22 -16.58
N LEU A 25 -6.83 -4.98 -17.48
CA LEU A 25 -7.88 -5.95 -17.14
C LEU A 25 -7.34 -7.05 -16.21
N SER A 26 -6.14 -7.56 -16.48
CA SER A 26 -5.49 -8.57 -15.64
C SER A 26 -5.22 -8.03 -14.23
N SER A 27 -4.65 -6.83 -14.11
CA SER A 27 -4.38 -6.19 -12.82
C SER A 27 -5.68 -5.90 -12.05
N PHE A 28 -6.71 -5.40 -12.74
CA PHE A 28 -8.02 -5.15 -12.16
C PHE A 28 -8.68 -6.42 -11.64
N ASN A 29 -8.69 -7.50 -12.44
CA ASN A 29 -9.23 -8.80 -12.04
C ASN A 29 -8.47 -9.39 -10.85
N SER A 30 -7.14 -9.22 -10.81
CA SER A 30 -6.33 -9.66 -9.67
C SER A 30 -6.72 -8.94 -8.39
N VAL A 31 -6.81 -7.60 -8.41
CA VAL A 31 -7.19 -6.79 -7.25
C VAL A 31 -8.62 -7.10 -6.80
N LEU A 32 -9.55 -7.23 -7.75
CA LEU A 32 -10.94 -7.55 -7.46
C LEU A 32 -11.08 -8.94 -6.82
N ASN A 33 -10.40 -9.95 -7.36
CA ASN A 33 -10.44 -11.30 -6.82
C ASN A 33 -9.85 -11.36 -5.40
N SER A 34 -8.68 -10.77 -5.17
CA SER A 34 -8.08 -10.71 -3.83
C SER A 34 -8.98 -9.97 -2.83
N SER A 35 -9.62 -8.86 -3.24
CA SER A 35 -10.55 -8.12 -2.39
C SER A 35 -11.80 -8.93 -2.06
N VAL A 36 -12.35 -9.65 -3.05
CA VAL A 36 -13.49 -10.55 -2.89
C VAL A 36 -13.17 -11.68 -1.92
N THR A 37 -11.99 -12.31 -2.03
CA THR A 37 -11.56 -13.38 -1.12
C THR A 37 -11.33 -12.85 0.31
N LEU A 38 -10.67 -11.69 0.45
CA LEU A 38 -10.49 -11.05 1.76
C LEU A 38 -11.81 -10.73 2.43
N PHE A 39 -12.79 -10.22 1.66
CA PHE A 39 -14.12 -9.94 2.18
C PHE A 39 -14.89 -11.23 2.52
N SER A 40 -14.98 -12.19 1.59
CA SER A 40 -15.82 -13.37 1.78
C SER A 40 -15.34 -14.28 2.90
N LEU A 41 -14.02 -14.52 3.00
CA LEU A 41 -13.46 -15.34 4.06
C LEU A 41 -13.22 -14.51 5.32
N GLY A 42 -12.47 -13.41 5.21
CA GLY A 42 -12.00 -12.66 6.38
C GLY A 42 -13.04 -11.77 7.04
N VAL A 43 -14.07 -11.32 6.32
CA VAL A 43 -15.13 -10.46 6.89
C VAL A 43 -16.44 -11.23 7.01
N TYR A 44 -16.93 -11.80 5.91
CA TYR A 44 -18.24 -12.44 5.88
C TYR A 44 -18.26 -13.72 6.71
N ARG A 45 -17.35 -14.67 6.45
CA ARG A 45 -17.28 -15.91 7.23
C ARG A 45 -16.74 -15.66 8.64
N ASP A 46 -15.56 -15.04 8.77
CA ASP A 46 -14.90 -14.95 10.08
C ASP A 46 -15.55 -13.96 11.06
N MET A 47 -16.14 -12.84 10.58
CA MET A 47 -16.65 -11.78 11.46
C MET A 47 -18.18 -11.66 11.50
N LEU A 48 -18.89 -11.93 10.39
CA LEU A 48 -20.34 -11.69 10.30
C LEU A 48 -21.18 -12.97 10.45
N HIS A 49 -20.79 -14.05 9.78
CA HIS A 49 -21.53 -15.32 9.70
C HIS A 49 -20.57 -16.51 9.78
N ALA A 50 -20.16 -16.87 11.00
CA ALA A 50 -19.22 -17.97 11.27
C ALA A 50 -19.69 -19.33 10.72
N ASP A 51 -21.01 -19.56 10.69
CA ASP A 51 -21.62 -20.80 10.22
C ASP A 51 -21.99 -20.77 8.73
N ALA A 52 -21.50 -19.79 7.96
CA ALA A 52 -21.80 -19.66 6.54
C ALA A 52 -21.32 -20.89 5.74
N THR A 53 -22.16 -21.40 4.85
CA THR A 53 -21.77 -22.47 3.93
C THR A 53 -20.83 -21.93 2.85
N ASP A 54 -20.03 -22.79 2.21
CA ASP A 54 -19.14 -22.37 1.12
C ASP A 54 -19.91 -21.71 -0.04
N LYS A 55 -21.18 -22.10 -0.26
CA LYS A 55 -22.06 -21.45 -1.25
C LYS A 55 -22.38 -20.01 -0.86
N ASP A 56 -22.66 -19.76 0.43
CA ASP A 56 -22.96 -18.41 0.93
C ASP A 56 -21.73 -17.51 0.84
N VAL A 57 -20.55 -18.04 1.17
CA VAL A 57 -19.26 -17.35 1.04
C VAL A 57 -18.96 -16.97 -0.42
N ILE A 58 -19.19 -17.89 -1.36
CA ILE A 58 -18.99 -17.60 -2.79
C ILE A 58 -19.97 -16.52 -3.26
N ASN A 59 -21.24 -16.62 -2.85
CA ASN A 59 -22.27 -15.67 -3.25
C ASN A 59 -22.00 -14.28 -2.68
N SER A 60 -21.66 -14.17 -1.39
CA SER A 60 -21.31 -12.89 -0.75
C SER A 60 -20.12 -12.22 -1.46
N GLY A 61 -19.11 -13.02 -1.85
CA GLY A 61 -17.99 -12.57 -2.65
C GLY A 61 -18.39 -12.01 -4.02
N LYS A 62 -19.26 -12.70 -4.76
CA LYS A 62 -19.77 -12.23 -6.07
C LYS A 62 -20.54 -10.92 -5.95
N TYR A 63 -21.42 -10.80 -4.94
CA TYR A 63 -22.17 -9.57 -4.69
C TYR A 63 -21.23 -8.42 -4.35
N PHE A 64 -20.29 -8.62 -3.42
CA PHE A 64 -19.30 -7.61 -3.05
C PHE A 64 -18.45 -7.17 -4.24
N GLY A 65 -17.92 -8.12 -5.03
CA GLY A 65 -17.13 -7.82 -6.22
C GLY A 65 -17.91 -7.01 -7.26
N THR A 66 -19.19 -7.32 -7.46
CA THR A 66 -20.05 -6.57 -8.38
C THR A 66 -20.27 -5.13 -7.89
N ILE A 67 -20.54 -4.95 -6.60
CA ILE A 67 -20.71 -3.63 -5.98
C ILE A 67 -19.43 -2.80 -6.13
N VAL A 68 -18.27 -3.37 -5.80
CA VAL A 68 -16.96 -2.71 -5.93
C VAL A 68 -16.68 -2.32 -7.38
N ALA A 69 -16.98 -3.20 -8.35
CA ALA A 69 -16.79 -2.91 -9.76
C ALA A 69 -17.67 -1.75 -10.23
N VAL A 70 -18.96 -1.75 -9.87
CA VAL A 70 -19.90 -0.67 -10.21
C VAL A 70 -19.50 0.65 -9.55
N ALA A 71 -19.18 0.63 -8.26
CA ALA A 71 -18.71 1.82 -7.54
C ALA A 71 -17.43 2.39 -8.19
N SER A 72 -16.48 1.54 -8.56
CA SER A 72 -15.26 1.96 -9.25
C SER A 72 -15.56 2.64 -10.59
N MET A 73 -16.49 2.10 -11.39
CA MET A 73 -16.93 2.72 -12.65
C MET A 73 -17.60 4.08 -12.44
N LEU A 74 -18.38 4.24 -11.37
CA LEU A 74 -19.03 5.51 -11.02
C LEU A 74 -18.04 6.56 -10.49
N MET A 75 -16.99 6.13 -9.80
CA MET A 75 -15.96 7.03 -9.25
C MET A 75 -14.89 7.41 -10.27
N ALA A 76 -14.65 6.60 -11.30
CA ALA A 76 -13.62 6.85 -12.32
C ALA A 76 -13.71 8.25 -12.98
N PRO A 77 -14.91 8.77 -13.34
CA PRO A 77 -15.04 10.12 -13.88
C PRO A 77 -14.59 11.23 -12.92
N MET A 78 -14.65 11.02 -11.60
CA MET A 78 -14.24 12.04 -10.62
C MET A 78 -12.73 12.29 -10.62
N LEU A 79 -11.94 11.41 -11.24
CA LEU A 79 -10.50 11.58 -11.43
C LEU A 79 -10.16 12.44 -12.64
N ILE A 80 -11.14 12.73 -13.51
CA ILE A 80 -10.97 13.58 -14.68
C ILE A 80 -10.89 15.03 -14.20
N GLY A 81 -9.73 15.66 -14.38
CA GLY A 81 -9.46 17.03 -13.91
C GLY A 81 -8.36 17.13 -12.85
N GLN A 82 -7.86 16.00 -12.33
CA GLN A 82 -6.65 16.00 -11.51
C GLN A 82 -5.41 16.29 -12.36
N GLU A 83 -4.54 17.18 -11.89
CA GLU A 83 -3.28 17.52 -12.59
C GLU A 83 -2.37 16.29 -12.78
N SER A 84 -2.37 15.39 -11.79
CA SER A 84 -1.64 14.13 -11.82
C SER A 84 -2.44 13.02 -11.16
N ILE A 85 -2.99 12.11 -11.97
CA ILE A 85 -3.63 10.88 -11.48
C ILE A 85 -2.63 10.07 -10.65
N PHE A 86 -1.36 10.03 -11.05
CA PHE A 86 -0.32 9.34 -10.30
C PHE A 86 -0.08 9.97 -8.92
N GLY A 87 -0.08 11.31 -8.82
CA GLY A 87 0.02 12.02 -7.55
C GLY A 87 -1.17 11.74 -6.63
N TYR A 88 -2.39 11.77 -7.17
CA TYR A 88 -3.59 11.41 -6.42
C TYR A 88 -3.56 9.96 -5.92
N LEU A 89 -3.19 9.01 -6.79
CA LEU A 89 -3.04 7.60 -6.41
C LEU A 89 -1.98 7.41 -5.32
N GLN A 90 -0.87 8.16 -5.37
CA GLN A 90 0.12 8.12 -4.30
C GLN A 90 -0.41 8.67 -2.97
N LYS A 91 -1.21 9.75 -2.99
CA LYS A 91 -1.88 10.26 -1.78
C LYS A 91 -2.83 9.22 -1.18
N MET A 92 -3.63 8.57 -2.04
CA MET A 92 -4.53 7.49 -1.63
C MET A 92 -3.75 6.29 -1.07
N ASN A 93 -2.65 5.91 -1.71
CA ASN A 93 -1.77 4.85 -1.23
C ASN A 93 -1.15 5.17 0.13
N GLY A 94 -0.64 6.40 0.30
CA GLY A 94 -0.08 6.85 1.58
C GLY A 94 -1.08 6.79 2.74
N LEU A 95 -2.37 6.96 2.47
CA LEU A 95 -3.44 6.93 3.47
C LEU A 95 -3.48 5.62 4.26
N TYR A 96 -3.37 4.48 3.57
CA TYR A 96 -3.46 3.16 4.20
C TYR A 96 -2.11 2.49 4.39
N PHE A 97 -1.15 2.68 3.47
CA PHE A 97 0.16 2.04 3.59
C PHE A 97 0.93 2.54 4.82
N ILE A 98 0.90 3.84 5.14
CA ILE A 98 1.68 4.38 6.25
C ILE A 98 1.19 3.87 7.62
N PRO A 99 -0.11 3.91 7.95
CA PRO A 99 -0.61 3.33 9.19
C PRO A 99 -0.31 1.82 9.30
N ILE A 100 -0.56 1.06 8.23
CA ILE A 100 -0.33 -0.40 8.20
C ILE A 100 1.16 -0.70 8.38
N LEU A 101 2.04 0.00 7.65
CA LEU A 101 3.49 -0.15 7.77
C LEU A 101 3.96 0.16 9.19
N SER A 102 3.41 1.20 9.83
CA SER A 102 3.74 1.56 11.22
C SER A 102 3.40 0.42 12.18
N VAL A 103 2.19 -0.13 12.08
CA VAL A 103 1.73 -1.24 12.91
C VAL A 103 2.55 -2.50 12.64
N MET A 104 2.81 -2.83 11.38
CA MET A 104 3.62 -3.99 11.00
C MET A 104 5.06 -3.86 11.50
N ALA A 105 5.69 -2.70 11.32
CA ALA A 105 7.05 -2.46 11.81
C ALA A 105 7.13 -2.64 13.33
N VAL A 106 6.21 -2.05 14.08
CA VAL A 106 6.15 -2.23 15.54
C VAL A 106 5.88 -3.68 15.92
N GLY A 107 4.95 -4.36 15.24
CA GLY A 107 4.63 -5.77 15.50
C GLY A 107 5.78 -6.74 15.18
N MET A 108 6.62 -6.42 14.19
CA MET A 108 7.80 -7.23 13.85
C MET A 108 8.97 -6.98 14.80
N PHE A 109 9.22 -5.73 15.18
CA PHE A 109 10.39 -5.37 16.00
C PHE A 109 10.12 -5.35 17.50
N THR A 110 8.86 -5.43 17.93
CA THR A 110 8.49 -5.46 19.35
C THR A 110 7.50 -6.57 19.68
N LYS A 111 7.66 -7.19 20.85
CA LYS A 111 6.80 -8.28 21.31
C LYS A 111 5.79 -7.87 22.39
N ARG A 112 5.90 -6.63 22.90
CA ARG A 112 5.19 -6.17 24.10
C ARG A 112 4.22 -5.00 23.85
N VAL A 113 4.14 -4.47 22.64
CA VAL A 113 3.15 -3.43 22.32
C VAL A 113 1.76 -4.08 22.28
N PRO A 114 0.77 -3.59 23.05
CA PRO A 114 -0.56 -4.19 23.10
C PRO A 114 -1.35 -3.93 21.80
N ALA A 115 -2.28 -4.83 21.47
CA ALA A 115 -3.15 -4.67 20.30
C ALA A 115 -3.94 -3.35 20.32
N LYS A 116 -4.30 -2.84 21.50
CA LYS A 116 -4.97 -1.54 21.66
C LYS A 116 -4.11 -0.37 21.20
N ALA A 117 -2.80 -0.39 21.41
CA ALA A 117 -1.89 0.64 20.92
C ALA A 117 -1.87 0.65 19.39
N ALA A 118 -1.82 -0.53 18.76
CA ALA A 118 -1.89 -0.67 17.31
C ALA A 118 -3.21 -0.15 16.73
N GLN A 119 -4.35 -0.48 17.36
CA GLN A 119 -5.66 0.03 16.95
C GLN A 119 -5.73 1.56 17.03
N ILE A 120 -5.29 2.15 18.15
CA ILE A 120 -5.28 3.61 18.35
C ILE A 120 -4.33 4.29 17.35
N GLY A 121 -3.12 3.77 17.21
CA GLY A 121 -2.12 4.30 16.28
C GLY A 121 -2.61 4.28 14.84
N LEU A 122 -3.22 3.18 14.40
CA LEU A 122 -3.80 3.05 13.07
C LEU A 122 -4.92 4.06 12.84
N VAL A 123 -5.90 4.14 13.74
CA VAL A 123 -7.04 5.06 13.58
C VAL A 123 -6.58 6.52 13.60
N LEU A 124 -5.72 6.89 14.54
CA LEU A 124 -5.25 8.26 14.69
C LEU A 124 -4.43 8.73 13.48
N SER A 125 -3.52 7.88 13.00
CA SER A 125 -2.70 8.19 11.83
C SER A 125 -3.54 8.27 10.56
N PHE A 126 -4.47 7.33 10.35
CA PHE A 126 -5.41 7.37 9.23
C PHE A 126 -6.24 8.65 9.22
N LEU A 127 -6.83 9.03 10.37
CA LEU A 127 -7.60 10.26 10.50
C LEU A 127 -6.75 11.52 10.30
N THR A 128 -5.51 11.52 10.79
CA THR A 128 -4.59 12.65 10.63
C THR A 128 -4.24 12.87 9.16
N ILE A 129 -3.97 11.79 8.40
CA ILE A 129 -3.68 11.92 6.96
C ILE A 129 -4.94 12.39 6.21
N ILE A 130 -6.13 11.87 6.53
CA ILE A 130 -7.38 12.36 5.92
C ILE A 130 -7.56 13.85 6.17
N LEU A 131 -7.40 14.27 7.42
CA LEU A 131 -7.61 15.64 7.85
C LEU A 131 -6.60 16.58 7.16
N VAL A 132 -5.34 16.19 7.03
CA VAL A 132 -4.33 17.04 6.36
C VAL A 132 -4.52 17.08 4.84
N TYR A 133 -4.87 15.97 4.19
CA TYR A 133 -4.98 15.90 2.72
C TYR A 133 -6.30 16.39 2.15
N PHE A 134 -7.41 16.25 2.89
CA PHE A 134 -8.75 16.50 2.36
C PHE A 134 -9.48 17.66 3.03
N VAL A 135 -8.95 18.24 4.13
CA VAL A 135 -9.56 19.40 4.81
C VAL A 135 -8.80 20.68 4.46
N PRO A 136 -9.33 21.54 3.57
CA PRO A 136 -8.60 22.70 3.02
C PRO A 136 -7.93 23.64 4.04
N PRO A 137 -8.54 24.01 5.19
CA PRO A 137 -7.87 24.87 6.16
C PRO A 137 -6.63 24.21 6.77
N VAL A 138 -6.63 22.88 6.92
CA VAL A 138 -5.49 22.15 7.48
C VAL A 138 -4.44 21.89 6.42
N THR A 139 -4.84 21.54 5.20
CA THR A 139 -3.90 21.40 4.07
C THR A 139 -3.05 22.66 3.88
N LYS A 140 -3.66 23.85 4.03
CA LYS A 140 -2.91 25.12 3.95
C LYS A 140 -1.88 25.28 5.07
N LEU A 141 -2.14 24.79 6.27
CA LEU A 141 -1.21 24.84 7.40
C LEU A 141 0.03 23.95 7.15
N PHE A 142 -0.17 22.80 6.50
CA PHE A 142 0.89 21.84 6.19
C PHE A 142 1.46 22.00 4.76
N SER A 143 0.97 22.97 3.99
CA SER A 143 1.44 23.28 2.64
C SER A 143 2.96 23.51 2.51
N PRO A 144 3.70 24.01 3.51
CA PRO A 144 5.15 24.14 3.40
C PRO A 144 5.90 22.80 3.41
N ILE A 145 5.26 21.72 3.89
CA ILE A 145 5.87 20.40 4.01
C ILE A 145 5.48 19.58 2.79
N HIS A 146 6.48 19.05 2.08
CA HIS A 146 6.23 18.15 0.95
C HIS A 146 5.55 16.84 1.43
N ASP A 147 4.58 16.33 0.65
CA ASP A 147 3.73 15.19 1.00
C ASP A 147 4.50 13.98 1.57
N PHE A 148 5.62 13.57 0.97
CA PHE A 148 6.44 12.47 1.49
C PHE A 148 7.06 12.72 2.87
N HIS A 149 7.51 13.94 3.17
CA HIS A 149 8.05 14.27 4.48
C HIS A 149 6.94 14.25 5.53
N PHE A 150 5.74 14.70 5.16
CA PHE A 150 4.57 14.58 6.02
C PHE A 150 4.22 13.12 6.32
N LEU A 151 4.20 12.24 5.30
CA LEU A 151 3.98 10.80 5.50
C LEU A 151 5.05 10.17 6.39
N GLY A 152 6.32 10.53 6.22
CA GLY A 152 7.42 10.09 7.08
C GLY A 152 7.26 10.56 8.53
N LEU A 153 6.81 11.80 8.74
CA LEU A 153 6.52 12.32 10.07
C LEU A 153 5.35 11.57 10.73
N VAL A 154 4.26 11.32 9.99
CA VAL A 154 3.13 10.54 10.50
C VAL A 154 3.57 9.13 10.87
N PHE A 155 4.38 8.48 10.04
CA PHE A 155 4.97 7.17 10.34
C PHE A 155 5.75 7.19 11.67
N ALA A 156 6.70 8.12 11.80
CA ALA A 156 7.53 8.24 13.00
C ALA A 156 6.71 8.54 14.25
N CYS A 157 5.75 9.46 14.16
CA CYS A 157 4.84 9.79 15.26
C CYS A 157 3.96 8.60 15.66
N THR A 158 3.48 7.82 14.68
CA THR A 158 2.63 6.64 14.95
C THR A 158 3.43 5.54 15.64
N VAL A 159 4.64 5.25 15.15
CA VAL A 159 5.56 4.31 15.80
C VAL A 159 5.90 4.78 17.20
N GLY A 160 6.28 6.06 17.37
CA GLY A 160 6.58 6.65 18.67
C GLY A 160 5.42 6.53 19.66
N LEU A 161 4.19 6.86 19.22
CA LEU A 161 2.98 6.71 20.02
C LEU A 161 2.77 5.25 20.46
N MET A 162 2.88 4.29 19.54
CA MET A 162 2.71 2.88 19.86
C MET A 162 3.78 2.37 20.84
N LEU A 163 5.03 2.82 20.70
CA LEU A 163 6.11 2.48 21.63
C LEU A 163 5.89 3.09 23.02
N VAL A 164 5.46 4.36 23.09
CA VAL A 164 5.12 5.03 24.36
C VAL A 164 3.98 4.31 25.07
N ILE A 165 2.90 3.99 24.36
CA ILE A 165 1.78 3.21 24.93
C ILE A 165 2.27 1.82 25.35
N GLY A 166 3.12 1.18 24.56
CA GLY A 166 3.71 -0.12 24.91
C GLY A 166 4.64 -0.09 26.12
N GLN A 167 5.23 1.06 26.45
CA GLN A 167 6.02 1.24 27.68
C GLN A 167 5.12 1.51 28.90
N ILE A 168 4.04 2.28 28.73
CA ILE A 168 3.11 2.62 29.82
C ILE A 168 2.17 1.44 30.15
N SER A 169 1.71 0.73 29.13
CA SER A 169 0.77 -0.38 29.23
C SER A 169 1.24 -1.55 28.35
N PRO A 170 2.33 -2.24 28.75
CA PRO A 170 2.84 -3.39 28.01
C PRO A 170 1.83 -4.55 28.03
N SER A 171 1.79 -5.31 26.93
CA SER A 171 1.05 -6.57 26.87
C SER A 171 1.55 -7.52 27.98
N PRO A 172 0.65 -8.12 28.79
CA PRO A 172 1.03 -9.01 29.88
C PRO A 172 1.85 -10.21 29.40
N GLU A 173 1.49 -10.75 28.24
CA GLU A 173 2.22 -11.83 27.59
C GLU A 173 2.95 -11.31 26.35
N PRO A 174 4.25 -11.66 26.18
CA PRO A 174 4.97 -11.34 24.96
C PRO A 174 4.38 -12.15 23.80
N TYR A 175 4.17 -11.49 22.66
CA TYR A 175 3.71 -12.17 21.45
C TYR A 175 4.69 -13.30 21.07
N VAL A 176 4.18 -14.53 21.03
CA VAL A 176 4.90 -15.71 20.54
C VAL A 176 4.43 -15.98 19.12
N GLN A 177 5.32 -15.75 18.16
CA GLN A 177 5.09 -16.10 16.77
C GLN A 177 5.03 -17.63 16.68
N LYS A 178 3.82 -18.18 16.48
CA LYS A 178 3.65 -19.61 16.23
C LYS A 178 4.10 -19.89 14.80
N ASP A 179 5.29 -20.46 14.66
CA ASP A 179 5.75 -20.96 13.37
C ASP A 179 4.94 -22.21 13.02
N VAL A 180 4.09 -22.09 12.01
CA VAL A 180 3.27 -23.17 11.50
C VAL A 180 4.08 -24.15 10.62
N ASN A 181 5.38 -23.89 10.37
CA ASN A 181 6.28 -24.69 9.53
C ASN A 181 5.70 -25.02 8.14
N VAL A 182 4.81 -24.17 7.62
CA VAL A 182 4.15 -24.40 6.32
C VAL A 182 5.07 -24.01 5.15
N VAL A 183 6.11 -23.22 5.41
CA VAL A 183 7.04 -22.72 4.39
C VAL A 183 8.47 -22.91 4.88
N ASP A 184 9.30 -23.57 4.06
CA ASP A 184 10.73 -23.72 4.32
C ASP A 184 11.41 -22.34 4.28
N MET A 185 11.94 -21.91 5.43
CA MET A 185 12.65 -20.65 5.58
C MET A 185 14.17 -20.79 5.35
N THR A 186 14.66 -21.96 4.90
CA THR A 186 16.09 -22.13 4.62
C THR A 186 16.54 -21.12 3.56
N PRO A 187 17.50 -20.24 3.87
CA PRO A 187 17.92 -19.21 2.93
C PRO A 187 18.53 -19.86 1.68
N TRP A 188 18.04 -19.46 0.51
CA TRP A 188 18.59 -19.93 -0.75
C TRP A 188 20.05 -19.48 -0.86
N LYS A 189 21.00 -20.43 -0.88
CA LYS A 189 22.44 -20.16 -0.81
C LYS A 189 22.95 -19.06 -1.76
N PRO A 190 22.50 -18.94 -3.03
CA PRO A 190 22.96 -17.87 -3.91
C PRO A 190 22.30 -16.50 -3.68
N ALA A 191 21.29 -16.41 -2.79
CA ALA A 191 20.54 -15.18 -2.55
C ALA A 191 21.44 -14.00 -2.14
N TRP A 192 22.52 -14.26 -1.39
CA TRP A 192 23.43 -13.20 -0.97
C TRP A 192 24.22 -12.62 -2.15
N TYR A 193 24.70 -13.45 -3.08
CA TYR A 193 25.42 -12.98 -4.27
C TYR A 193 24.50 -12.17 -5.18
N ILE A 194 23.28 -12.67 -5.40
CA ILE A 194 22.28 -11.99 -6.22
C ILE A 194 21.87 -10.67 -5.56
N GLY A 195 21.70 -10.65 -4.23
CA GLY A 195 21.40 -9.44 -3.47
C GLY A 195 22.47 -8.36 -3.61
N ILE A 196 23.76 -8.73 -3.45
CA ILE A 196 24.87 -7.79 -3.64
C ILE A 196 24.94 -7.29 -5.08
N ALA A 197 24.78 -8.17 -6.07
CA ALA A 197 24.78 -7.78 -7.47
C ALA A 197 23.65 -6.78 -7.77
N LEU A 198 22.45 -7.00 -7.23
CA LEU A 198 21.30 -6.12 -7.41
C LEU A 198 21.54 -4.74 -6.77
N VAL A 199 22.08 -4.69 -5.56
CA VAL A 199 22.47 -3.43 -4.89
C VAL A 199 23.52 -2.68 -5.70
N ALA A 200 24.55 -3.38 -6.20
CA ALA A 200 25.59 -2.77 -7.02
C ALA A 200 25.02 -2.18 -8.33
N ILE A 201 24.10 -2.88 -9.00
CA ILE A 201 23.41 -2.39 -10.19
C ILE A 201 22.62 -1.12 -9.88
N VAL A 202 21.82 -1.13 -8.80
CA VAL A 202 21.02 0.04 -8.41
C VAL A 202 21.93 1.24 -8.12
N LEU A 203 22.99 1.06 -7.33
CA LEU A 203 23.95 2.13 -7.04
C LEU A 203 24.63 2.64 -8.30
N THR A 204 24.98 1.75 -9.23
CA THR A 204 25.60 2.13 -10.51
C THR A 204 24.65 2.98 -11.35
N ILE A 205 23.37 2.62 -11.44
CA ILE A 205 22.36 3.41 -12.15
C ILE A 205 22.22 4.79 -11.50
N TYR A 206 22.14 4.83 -10.16
CA TYR A 206 22.04 6.09 -9.44
C TYR A 206 23.26 6.98 -9.67
N ILE A 207 24.47 6.44 -9.62
CA ILE A 207 25.71 7.21 -9.86
C ILE A 207 25.80 7.64 -11.32
N ALA A 208 25.48 6.76 -12.28
CA ALA A 208 25.61 7.07 -13.71
C ALA A 208 24.57 8.11 -14.18
N LEU A 209 23.36 8.11 -13.59
CA LEU A 209 22.30 9.06 -13.91
C LEU A 209 22.21 10.22 -12.92
N ALA A 210 23.01 10.21 -11.85
CA ALA A 210 23.08 11.32 -10.91
C ALA A 210 23.66 12.54 -11.63
N ASP A 211 22.87 13.60 -11.66
CA ASP A 211 23.36 14.91 -12.04
C ASP A 211 24.15 15.50 -10.85
N PHE A 212 25.45 15.22 -10.83
CA PHE A 212 26.36 15.72 -9.81
C PHE A 212 26.52 17.26 -9.83
N SER A 213 26.00 17.96 -10.84
CA SER A 213 25.99 19.42 -10.88
C SER A 213 25.20 20.04 -9.73
N VAL A 214 24.21 19.33 -9.16
CA VAL A 214 23.39 19.82 -8.04
C VAL A 214 24.11 19.69 -6.69
N VAL A 215 25.07 18.77 -6.58
CA VAL A 215 25.86 18.52 -5.35
C VAL A 215 27.17 19.30 -5.35
N PHE A 216 27.78 19.48 -6.53
CA PHE A 216 29.03 20.22 -6.72
C PHE A 216 28.84 21.58 -7.40
N GLY A 217 27.62 22.13 -7.38
CA GLY A 217 27.25 23.36 -8.06
C GLY A 217 28.16 24.54 -7.74
N GLY A 218 29.01 24.86 -8.71
CA GLY A 218 29.19 26.21 -9.23
C GLY A 218 28.25 26.46 -10.41
#